data_AF-A0A3M0Y5F0-F1
#
_entry.id   AF-A0A3M0Y5F0-F1
#
_cell.length_a   1.000
_cell.length_b   1.000
_cell.length_c   1.000
_cell.angle_alpha   90.00
_cell.angle_beta   90.00
_cell.angle_gamma   90.00
#
_symmetry.space_group_name_H-M   'P 1'
#
loop_
_entity.id
_entity.type
_entity.pdbx_description
1 polymer ?
#
loop_
_entity_poly.entity_id
_entity_poly.type
_entity_poly.pdbx_seq_one_letter_code
_entity_poly.pdbx_strand_id
1 'polypeptide(L)'
;MAAVVSTLAVAQGGLDALGAHAASLTPAERFAESALFAVVDVGVALLSLAFLMCFARLLKGPTLVDRGLASDTISLQVVGLAILLTIRLRTLIYFDAALVIAILGFASTVAFAQFIGRRRAV
;
A
#
# COMPACT_ATOMS: atom_id res chain seq x y z
N MET A 1 21.12 -5.61 -6.31
CA MET A 1 19.96 -6.44 -6.73
C MET A 1 20.08 -7.89 -6.29
N ALA A 2 21.16 -8.63 -6.59
CA ALA A 2 21.30 -10.04 -6.21
C ALA A 2 21.22 -10.32 -4.69
N ALA A 3 21.78 -9.45 -3.85
CA ALA A 3 21.70 -9.57 -2.39
C ALA A 3 20.27 -9.45 -1.85
N VAL A 4 19.47 -8.51 -2.39
CA VAL A 4 18.07 -8.30 -2.00
C VAL A 4 17.20 -9.51 -2.37
N VAL A 5 17.41 -10.09 -3.55
CA VAL A 5 16.68 -11.29 -4.00
C VAL A 5 17.00 -12.50 -3.12
N SER A 6 18.26 -12.68 -2.71
CA SER A 6 18.67 -13.79 -1.83
C SER A 6 18.06 -13.67 -0.42
N THR A 7 18.02 -12.46 0.15
CA THR A 7 17.37 -12.21 1.46
C THR A 7 15.85 -12.39 1.39
N LEU A 8 15.21 -12.01 0.28
CA LEU A 8 13.78 -12.25 0.05
C LEU A 8 13.44 -13.73 -0.09
N ALA A 9 14.29 -14.52 -0.77
CA ALA A 9 14.11 -15.97 -0.89
C ALA A 9 14.20 -16.67 0.48
N VAL A 10 15.12 -16.23 1.35
CA VAL A 10 15.22 -16.73 2.74
C VAL A 10 14.00 -16.35 3.57
N ALA A 11 13.48 -15.12 3.43
CA ALA A 11 12.27 -14.68 4.12
C ALA A 11 11.01 -15.42 3.64
N GLN A 12 10.90 -15.72 2.34
CA GLN A 12 9.83 -16.53 1.78
C GLN A 12 9.87 -17.98 2.28
N GLY A 13 11.07 -18.58 2.38
CA GLY A 13 11.22 -19.93 2.96
C GLY A 13 10.70 -20.05 4.40
N GLY A 14 10.76 -18.96 5.19
CA GLY A 14 10.14 -18.90 6.52
C GLY A 14 8.61 -18.84 6.49
N LEU A 15 8.02 -18.16 5.49
CA LEU A 15 6.57 -18.10 5.27
C LEU A 15 6.00 -19.43 4.76
N ASP A 16 6.79 -20.18 3.99
CA ASP A 16 6.45 -21.52 3.51
C ASP A 16 6.45 -22.54 4.66
N ALA A 17 7.42 -22.43 5.59
CA ALA A 17 7.46 -23.22 6.82
C ALA A 17 6.27 -22.91 7.76
N LEU A 18 5.85 -21.63 7.84
CA LEU A 18 4.59 -21.23 8.50
C LEU A 18 3.35 -21.81 7.78
N GLY A 19 3.37 -21.91 6.45
CA GLY A 19 2.33 -22.58 5.67
C GLY A 19 2.22 -24.08 5.93
N ALA A 20 3.33 -24.75 6.23
CA ALA A 20 3.33 -26.15 6.66
C ALA A 20 2.70 -26.32 8.07
N HIS A 21 2.90 -25.36 8.98
CA HIS A 21 2.18 -25.27 10.24
C HIS A 21 0.68 -24.92 10.04
N ALA A 22 0.34 -24.17 9.00
CA ALA A 22 -1.04 -23.88 8.65
C ALA A 22 -1.84 -25.17 8.30
N ALA A 23 -1.17 -26.22 7.83
CA ALA A 23 -1.81 -27.50 7.52
C ALA A 23 -2.29 -28.27 8.77
N SER A 24 -1.70 -28.01 9.94
CA SER A 24 -2.11 -28.60 11.23
C SER A 24 -3.07 -27.71 12.04
N LEU A 25 -3.56 -26.61 11.45
CA LEU A 25 -4.45 -25.66 12.13
C LEU A 25 -5.74 -26.32 12.62
N THR A 26 -6.13 -25.90 13.82
CA THR A 26 -7.40 -26.25 14.43
C THR A 26 -8.57 -25.70 13.61
N PRO A 27 -9.79 -26.27 13.72
CA PRO A 27 -10.94 -25.80 12.94
C PRO A 27 -11.22 -24.30 13.11
N ALA A 28 -11.02 -23.75 14.31
CA ALA A 28 -11.21 -22.33 14.61
C ALA A 28 -10.24 -21.42 13.82
N GLU A 29 -8.98 -21.84 13.67
CA GLU A 29 -7.97 -21.09 12.92
C GLU A 29 -8.26 -21.11 11.41
N ARG A 30 -8.80 -22.21 10.88
CA ARG A 30 -9.25 -22.28 9.48
C ARG A 30 -10.40 -21.30 9.19
N PHE A 31 -11.33 -21.14 10.13
CA PHE A 31 -12.35 -20.10 10.03
C PHE A 31 -11.74 -18.69 10.03
N ALA A 32 -10.74 -18.44 10.90
CA ALA A 32 -10.04 -17.16 10.93
C ALA A 32 -9.30 -16.87 9.61
N GLU A 33 -8.63 -17.86 9.00
CA GLU A 33 -8.00 -17.70 7.68
C GLU A 33 -9.02 -17.36 6.59
N SER A 34 -10.17 -18.05 6.57
CA SER A 34 -11.23 -17.75 5.60
C SER A 34 -11.81 -16.34 5.77
N ALA A 35 -11.98 -15.89 7.02
CA ALA A 35 -12.44 -14.55 7.34
C ALA A 35 -11.40 -13.49 6.95
N LEU A 36 -10.11 -13.77 7.17
CA LEU A 36 -9.01 -12.88 6.77
C LEU A 36 -9.04 -12.61 5.26
N PHE A 37 -9.12 -13.66 4.43
CA PHE A 37 -9.17 -13.48 2.97
C PHE A 37 -10.40 -12.69 2.54
N ALA A 38 -11.56 -12.93 3.14
CA ALA A 38 -12.78 -12.18 2.85
C ALA A 38 -12.63 -10.68 3.20
N VAL A 39 -12.08 -10.37 4.38
CA VAL A 39 -11.84 -8.98 4.82
C VAL A 39 -10.83 -8.27 3.92
N VAL A 40 -9.77 -8.96 3.49
CA VAL A 40 -8.77 -8.42 2.57
C VAL A 40 -9.38 -8.12 1.21
N ASP A 41 -10.16 -9.04 0.64
CA ASP A 41 -10.81 -8.86 -0.68
C ASP A 41 -11.82 -7.68 -0.64
N VAL A 42 -12.59 -7.55 0.44
CA VAL A 42 -13.46 -6.38 0.68
C VAL A 42 -12.64 -5.10 0.81
N GLY A 43 -11.53 -5.12 1.56
CA GLY A 43 -10.64 -3.98 1.72
C GLY A 43 -10.05 -3.49 0.40
N VAL A 44 -9.63 -4.42 -0.47
CA VAL A 44 -9.12 -4.12 -1.81
C VAL A 44 -10.20 -3.45 -2.67
N ALA A 45 -11.44 -3.97 -2.63
CA ALA A 45 -12.55 -3.37 -3.39
C ALA A 45 -12.86 -1.94 -2.91
N LEU A 46 -12.93 -1.73 -1.60
CA LEU A 46 -13.20 -0.41 -1.01
C LEU A 46 -12.08 0.59 -1.28
N LEU A 47 -10.82 0.20 -1.12
CA LEU A 47 -9.67 1.06 -1.41
C LEU A 47 -9.57 1.39 -2.90
N SER A 48 -9.87 0.43 -3.77
CA SER A 48 -9.88 0.66 -5.22
C SER A 48 -10.98 1.66 -5.61
N LEU A 49 -12.17 1.56 -5.00
CA LEU A 49 -13.24 2.53 -5.20
C LEU A 49 -12.85 3.92 -4.67
N ALA A 50 -12.27 3.97 -3.48
CA ALA A 50 -11.79 5.22 -2.87
C ALA A 50 -10.67 5.87 -3.72
N PHE A 51 -9.79 5.06 -4.31
CA PHE A 51 -8.76 5.49 -5.26
C PHE A 51 -9.37 6.15 -6.49
N LEU A 52 -10.38 5.53 -7.09
CA LEU A 52 -11.08 6.12 -8.25
C LEU A 52 -11.75 7.46 -7.89
N MET A 53 -12.36 7.55 -6.70
CA MET A 53 -12.96 8.80 -6.22
C MET A 53 -11.91 9.90 -5.99
N CYS A 54 -10.80 9.58 -5.35
CA CYS A 54 -9.70 10.52 -5.12
C CYS A 54 -9.03 10.94 -6.43
N PHE A 55 -8.86 10.01 -7.37
CA PHE A 55 -8.35 10.30 -8.71
C PHE A 55 -9.26 11.25 -9.48
N ALA A 56 -10.59 11.04 -9.42
CA ALA A 56 -11.55 11.96 -10.01
C ALA A 56 -11.48 13.37 -9.38
N ARG A 57 -11.24 13.46 -8.06
CA ARG A 57 -11.04 14.73 -7.35
C ARG A 57 -9.73 15.42 -7.77
N LEU A 58 -8.63 14.67 -7.91
CA LEU A 58 -7.34 15.20 -8.36
C LEU A 58 -7.46 15.90 -9.74
N LEU A 59 -8.21 15.30 -10.66
CA LEU A 59 -8.43 15.87 -11.98
C LEU A 59 -9.28 17.15 -11.93
N LYS A 60 -10.36 17.15 -11.15
CA LYS A 60 -11.33 18.25 -11.07
C LYS A 60 -10.98 19.36 -10.06
N GLY A 61 -9.96 19.16 -9.22
CA GLY A 61 -9.60 20.07 -8.13
C GLY A 61 -9.36 21.52 -8.61
N PRO A 62 -10.08 22.53 -8.08
CA PRO A 62 -10.04 23.91 -8.57
C PRO A 62 -8.80 24.69 -8.10
N THR A 63 -8.19 24.30 -6.98
CA THR A 63 -7.00 24.97 -6.44
C THR A 63 -5.78 24.07 -6.56
N LEU A 64 -4.60 24.67 -6.77
CA LEU A 64 -3.33 23.92 -6.80
C LEU A 64 -3.11 23.16 -5.48
N VAL A 65 -3.51 23.75 -4.35
CA VAL A 65 -3.39 23.14 -3.02
C VAL A 65 -4.31 21.91 -2.88
N ASP A 66 -5.56 21.99 -3.32
CA ASP A 66 -6.49 20.84 -3.29
C ASP A 66 -5.97 19.68 -4.15
N ARG A 67 -5.34 19.98 -5.30
CA ARG A 67 -4.68 18.97 -6.14
C ARG A 67 -3.45 18.34 -5.46
N GLY A 68 -2.62 19.14 -4.80
CA GLY A 68 -1.47 18.64 -4.04
C GLY A 68 -1.89 17.69 -2.90
N LEU A 69 -2.93 18.05 -2.15
CA LEU A 69 -3.51 17.22 -1.08
C LEU A 69 -4.18 15.95 -1.63
N ALA A 70 -4.85 16.04 -2.79
CA ALA A 70 -5.43 14.87 -3.45
C ALA A 70 -4.34 13.87 -3.87
N SER A 71 -3.19 14.35 -4.36
CA SER A 71 -2.06 13.49 -4.72
C SER A 71 -1.50 12.70 -3.51
N ASP A 72 -1.40 13.33 -2.34
CA ASP A 72 -0.97 12.68 -1.10
C ASP A 72 -1.88 11.53 -0.70
N THR A 73 -3.19 11.80 -0.75
CA THR A 73 -4.24 10.84 -0.41
C THR A 73 -4.19 9.64 -1.35
N ILE A 74 -3.96 9.89 -2.65
CA ILE A 74 -3.81 8.85 -3.67
C ILE A 74 -2.57 7.99 -3.37
N SER A 75 -1.42 8.61 -3.05
CA SER A 75 -0.21 7.85 -2.69
C SER A 75 -0.46 6.92 -1.50
N LEU A 76 -1.14 7.37 -0.44
CA LEU A 76 -1.47 6.52 0.70
C LEU A 76 -2.49 5.42 0.38
N GLN A 77 -3.48 5.68 -0.49
CA GLN A 77 -4.39 4.63 -0.96
C GLN A 77 -3.66 3.54 -1.75
N VAL A 78 -2.68 3.90 -2.58
CA VAL A 78 -1.83 2.95 -3.31
C VAL A 78 -0.98 2.13 -2.34
N VAL A 79 -0.42 2.75 -1.29
CA VAL A 79 0.30 2.04 -0.22
C VAL A 79 -0.62 1.02 0.46
N GLY A 80 -1.84 1.42 0.81
CA GLY A 80 -2.85 0.52 1.39
C GLY A 80 -3.17 -0.67 0.48
N LEU A 81 -3.38 -0.43 -0.82
CA LEU A 81 -3.61 -1.48 -1.82
C LEU A 81 -2.40 -2.43 -1.93
N ALA A 82 -1.18 -1.91 -1.96
CA ALA A 82 0.04 -2.72 -2.04
C ALA A 82 0.22 -3.61 -0.79
N ILE A 83 -0.10 -3.10 0.40
CA ILE A 83 -0.06 -3.88 1.66
C ILE A 83 -1.13 -4.98 1.65
N LEU A 84 -2.38 -4.67 1.28
CA LEU A 84 -3.41 -5.70 1.19
C LEU A 84 -3.06 -6.79 0.17
N LEU A 85 -2.44 -6.41 -0.96
CA LEU A 85 -2.00 -7.36 -1.97
C LEU A 85 -0.82 -8.22 -1.49
N THR A 86 0.07 -7.65 -0.67
CA THR A 86 1.15 -8.38 0.05
C THR A 86 0.55 -9.50 0.90
N ILE A 87 -0.49 -9.18 1.69
CA ILE A 87 -1.19 -10.15 2.55
C ILE A 87 -1.88 -11.21 1.70
N ARG A 88 -2.59 -10.80 0.63
CA ARG A 88 -3.37 -11.71 -0.22
C ARG A 88 -2.50 -12.71 -0.98
N LEU A 89 -1.38 -12.25 -1.52
CA LEU A 89 -0.46 -13.05 -2.34
C LEU A 89 0.64 -13.73 -1.51
N ARG A 90 0.65 -13.54 -0.19
CA ARG A 90 1.65 -14.09 0.74
C ARG A 90 3.10 -13.83 0.29
N THR A 91 3.35 -12.64 -0.25
CA THR A 91 4.67 -12.27 -0.80
C THR A 91 5.05 -10.85 -0.43
N LEU A 92 6.31 -10.65 -0.03
CA LEU A 92 6.85 -9.35 0.39
C LEU A 92 7.24 -8.43 -0.77
N ILE A 93 7.15 -8.89 -2.02
CA ILE A 93 7.56 -8.08 -3.19
C ILE A 93 6.78 -6.75 -3.26
N TYR A 94 5.51 -6.76 -2.89
CA TYR A 94 4.67 -5.55 -2.88
C TYR A 94 4.92 -4.65 -1.67
N PHE A 95 5.51 -5.18 -0.60
CA PHE A 95 5.84 -4.42 0.61
C PHE A 95 6.97 -3.42 0.34
N ASP A 96 8.02 -3.86 -0.36
CA ASP A 96 9.12 -2.97 -0.75
C ASP A 96 8.63 -1.83 -1.65
N ALA A 97 7.76 -2.15 -2.62
CA ALA A 97 7.12 -1.16 -3.47
C ALA A 97 6.26 -0.18 -2.65
N ALA A 98 5.51 -0.68 -1.67
CA ALA A 98 4.69 0.15 -0.78
C ALA A 98 5.55 1.15 0.01
N LEU A 99 6.69 0.71 0.55
CA LEU A 99 7.63 1.59 1.27
C LEU A 99 8.19 2.69 0.37
N VAL A 100 8.61 2.35 -0.85
CA VAL A 100 9.13 3.33 -1.81
C VAL A 100 8.04 4.34 -2.19
N ILE A 101 6.82 3.88 -2.48
CA ILE A 101 5.69 4.74 -2.84
C ILE A 101 5.31 5.65 -1.66
N ALA A 102 5.34 5.16 -0.42
CA ALA A 102 5.06 5.95 0.77
C ALA A 102 6.05 7.11 0.93
N ILE A 103 7.35 6.83 0.78
CA ILE A 103 8.41 7.85 0.88
C ILE A 103 8.27 8.87 -0.26
N LEU A 104 8.07 8.41 -1.50
CA LEU A 104 7.92 9.29 -2.67
C LEU A 104 6.66 10.15 -2.60
N GLY A 105 5.54 9.59 -2.15
CA GLY A 105 4.27 10.30 -1.97
C GLY A 105 4.41 11.44 -0.96
N PHE A 106 4.97 11.15 0.21
CA PHE A 106 5.24 12.16 1.23
C PHE A 106 6.27 13.22 0.78
N ALA A 107 7.35 12.80 0.11
CA ALA A 107 8.34 13.74 -0.40
C ALA A 107 7.74 14.71 -1.43
N SER A 108 6.80 14.23 -2.26
CA SER A 108 6.12 15.04 -3.27
C SER A 108 5.31 16.18 -2.66
N THR A 109 4.61 15.94 -1.54
CA THR A 109 3.85 16.99 -0.85
C THR A 109 4.73 17.98 -0.13
N VAL A 110 5.81 17.53 0.49
CA VAL A 110 6.80 18.43 1.12
C VAL A 110 7.44 19.34 0.07
N ALA A 111 7.83 18.80 -1.09
CA ALA A 111 8.38 19.58 -2.19
C ALA A 111 7.36 20.62 -2.70
N PHE A 112 6.08 20.22 -2.83
CA PHE A 112 4.99 21.10 -3.23
C PHE A 112 4.74 22.23 -2.21
N ALA A 113 4.73 21.91 -0.91
CA ALA A 113 4.57 22.89 0.16
C ALA A 113 5.71 23.91 0.18
N GLN A 114 6.96 23.44 0.01
CA GLN A 114 8.13 24.31 -0.09
C GLN A 114 8.09 25.23 -1.32
N PHE A 115 7.63 24.72 -2.46
CA PHE A 115 7.47 25.51 -3.67
C PHE A 115 6.46 26.66 -3.49
N ILE A 116 5.31 26.38 -2.87
CA ILE A 116 4.32 27.42 -2.56
C ILE A 116 4.84 28.40 -1.50
N GLY A 117 5.49 27.90 -0.45
CA GLY A 117 6.07 28.73 0.61
C GLY A 117 7.10 29.73 0.08
N ARG A 118 8.01 29.28 -0.78
CA ARG A 118 9.00 30.16 -1.43
C ARG A 118 8.39 31.25 -2.30
N ARG A 119 7.27 30.98 -2.98
CA ARG A 119 6.54 31.97 -3.81
C ARG A 119 5.86 33.08 -2.99
N ARG A 120 5.63 32.89 -1.68
CA ARG A 120 5.04 33.89 -0.78
C ARG A 120 6.06 34.73 -0.02
N ALA A 121 7.32 34.28 0.04
CA ALA A 121 8.40 34.95 0.75
C ALA A 121 9.21 35.92 -0.13
N VAL A 122 8.80 36.07 -1.40
CA VAL A 122 9.34 37.02 -2.40
C VAL A 122 8.19 37.93 -2.82
#